data_AF-A0A943I741-F1
#
_entry.id   AF-A0A943I741-F1
#
_cell.length_a   1.000
_cell.length_b   1.000
_cell.length_c   1.000
_cell.angle_alpha   90.00
_cell.angle_beta   90.00
_cell.angle_gamma   90.00
#
_symmetry.space_group_name_H-M   'P 1'
#
loop_
_entity.id
_entity.type
_entity.pdbx_description
1 polymer ?
#
loop_
_entity_poly.entity_id
_entity_poly.type
_entity_poly.pdbx_seq_one_letter_code
_entity_poly.pdbx_strand_id
1 'polypeptide(L)'
;MTNFTLQTRENRIGDISYEYKDTKFKGFFATHQPAIWMGDYGYVNVMPQIGDVKPDQNSRALSFSHDDETSTPYYYKVTAGKEEGKPITSEMTATKRCAIYRFTYPNSEEAKIFVESARGHGNGHIEINEKKAKLLDGIMII
;
A
#
# COMPACT_ATOMS: atom_id res chain seq x y z
N MET A 1 4.27 -17.76 -1.31
CA MET A 1 4.22 -17.04 -2.61
C MET A 1 3.23 -15.92 -2.41
N THR A 2 3.58 -14.69 -2.75
CA THR A 2 2.84 -13.50 -2.31
C THR A 2 2.22 -12.79 -3.50
N ASN A 3 0.93 -12.48 -3.38
CA ASN A 3 0.24 -11.64 -4.34
C ASN A 3 0.32 -10.19 -3.87
N PHE A 4 0.34 -9.26 -4.82
CA PHE A 4 0.36 -7.84 -4.52
C PHE A 4 -0.77 -7.16 -5.28
N THR A 5 -1.51 -6.29 -4.59
CA THR A 5 -2.67 -5.59 -5.14
C THR A 5 -2.75 -4.18 -4.56
N LEU A 6 -3.46 -3.28 -5.23
CA LEU A 6 -3.83 -2.01 -4.61
C LEU A 6 -4.91 -2.25 -3.56
N GLN A 7 -4.88 -1.48 -2.47
CA GLN A 7 -5.89 -1.50 -1.42
C GLN A 7 -6.84 -0.31 -1.57
N THR A 8 -8.14 -0.59 -1.66
CA THR A 8 -9.22 0.41 -1.58
C THR A 8 -10.04 0.29 -0.30
N ARG A 9 -10.13 -0.92 0.27
CA ARG A 9 -10.84 -1.20 1.53
C ARG A 9 -9.90 -1.78 2.56
N GLU A 10 -10.26 -1.61 3.83
CA GLU A 10 -9.63 -2.41 4.87
C GLU A 10 -10.04 -3.87 4.62
N ASN A 11 -9.08 -4.71 4.23
CA ASN A 11 -9.38 -6.12 3.99
C ASN A 11 -9.88 -6.73 5.31
N ARG A 12 -10.95 -7.53 5.36
CA ARG A 12 -11.48 -8.19 6.56
C ARG A 12 -12.11 -9.51 6.16
N ILE A 13 -12.43 -10.38 7.13
CA ILE A 13 -13.25 -11.55 6.82
C ILE A 13 -14.61 -11.03 6.32
N GLY A 14 -14.98 -11.39 5.09
CA GLY A 14 -16.18 -10.89 4.42
C GLY A 14 -15.95 -9.69 3.51
N ASP A 15 -14.74 -9.13 3.49
CA ASP A 15 -14.35 -8.00 2.63
C ASP A 15 -13.22 -8.40 1.67
N ILE A 16 -12.96 -7.53 0.71
CA ILE A 16 -11.86 -7.64 -0.26
C ILE A 16 -10.96 -6.43 -0.16
N SER A 17 -9.68 -6.58 -0.50
CA SER A 17 -8.74 -5.45 -0.49
C SER A 17 -9.02 -4.42 -1.57
N TYR A 18 -9.56 -4.83 -2.73
CA TYR A 18 -9.82 -3.98 -3.90
C TYR A 18 -11.25 -4.16 -4.40
N GLU A 19 -11.98 -3.08 -4.58
CA GLU A 19 -13.26 -3.04 -5.28
C GLU A 19 -13.24 -1.93 -6.33
N TYR A 20 -13.65 -2.23 -7.56
CA TYR A 20 -13.59 -1.29 -8.68
C TYR A 20 -14.48 -0.06 -8.49
N LYS A 21 -15.51 -0.11 -7.66
CA LYS A 21 -16.36 1.07 -7.41
C LYS A 21 -15.75 2.06 -6.42
N ASP A 22 -14.64 1.70 -5.77
CA ASP A 22 -14.01 2.55 -4.78
C ASP A 22 -13.07 3.57 -5.43
N THR A 23 -13.05 4.79 -4.88
CA THR A 23 -12.26 5.92 -5.39
C THR A 23 -11.15 6.35 -4.44
N LYS A 24 -10.81 5.49 -3.47
CA LYS A 24 -9.84 5.80 -2.41
C LYS A 24 -8.71 4.78 -2.40
N PHE A 25 -7.49 5.26 -2.60
CA PHE A 25 -6.25 4.49 -2.51
C PHE A 25 -5.73 4.48 -1.07
N LYS A 26 -5.50 3.28 -0.52
CA LYS A 26 -5.05 3.06 0.86
C LYS A 26 -3.68 2.38 0.95
N GLY A 27 -2.97 2.24 -0.17
CA GLY A 27 -1.62 1.66 -0.26
C GLY A 27 -1.58 0.39 -1.10
N PHE A 28 -0.36 -0.15 -1.27
CA PHE A 28 -0.14 -1.45 -1.86
C PHE A 28 -0.16 -2.54 -0.80
N PHE A 29 -0.82 -3.65 -1.11
CA PHE A 29 -1.16 -4.69 -0.17
C PHE A 29 -0.60 -6.03 -0.64
N ALA A 30 0.33 -6.57 0.15
CA ALA A 30 0.77 -7.95 0.02
C ALA A 30 -0.30 -8.85 0.66
N THR A 31 -0.90 -9.76 -0.11
CA THR A 31 -2.06 -10.55 0.31
C THR A 31 -1.92 -12.01 -0.06
N HIS A 32 -2.55 -12.87 0.73
CA HIS A 32 -2.72 -14.29 0.50
C HIS A 32 -4.19 -14.72 0.62
N GLN A 33 -5.12 -13.77 0.56
CA GLN A 33 -6.54 -14.03 0.70
C GLN A 33 -7.02 -14.97 -0.42
N PRO A 34 -7.50 -16.18 -0.08
CA PRO A 34 -7.96 -17.13 -1.09
C PRO A 34 -9.41 -16.87 -1.51
N ALA A 35 -10.24 -16.37 -0.59
CA ALA A 35 -11.64 -16.08 -0.79
C ALA A 35 -12.14 -15.05 0.22
N ILE A 36 -13.22 -14.34 -0.13
CA ILE A 36 -13.76 -13.23 0.65
C ILE A 36 -14.14 -13.65 2.08
N TRP A 37 -14.70 -14.84 2.26
CA TRP A 37 -15.16 -15.35 3.56
C TRP A 37 -14.06 -16.02 4.41
N MET A 38 -12.86 -16.25 3.86
CA MET A 38 -11.76 -16.89 4.59
C MET A 38 -10.84 -15.89 5.29
N GLY A 39 -10.88 -14.62 4.87
CA GLY A 39 -9.93 -13.61 5.32
C GLY A 39 -8.53 -13.81 4.75
N ASP A 40 -7.57 -13.08 5.33
CA ASP A 40 -6.21 -12.97 4.83
C ASP A 40 -5.19 -13.20 5.94
N TYR A 41 -3.96 -13.56 5.58
CA TYR A 41 -2.87 -13.84 6.51
C TYR A 41 -1.54 -13.27 6.01
N GLY A 42 -0.67 -12.90 6.97
CA GLY A 42 0.69 -12.44 6.67
C GLY A 42 0.75 -11.27 5.69
N TYR A 43 -0.21 -10.35 5.77
CA TYR A 43 -0.30 -9.22 4.87
C TYR A 43 0.54 -8.04 5.35
N VAL A 44 0.83 -7.15 4.40
CA VAL A 44 1.63 -5.95 4.60
C VAL A 44 1.04 -4.85 3.74
N ASN A 45 0.83 -3.67 4.31
CA ASN A 45 0.48 -2.48 3.55
C ASN A 45 1.67 -1.52 3.47
N VAL A 46 1.90 -0.97 2.29
CA VAL A 46 2.87 0.11 2.04
C VAL A 46 2.12 1.29 1.42
N MET A 47 2.12 2.43 2.10
CA MET A 47 1.39 3.63 1.68
C MET A 47 2.32 4.85 1.62
N PRO A 48 2.50 5.51 0.47
CA PRO A 48 3.16 6.80 0.42
C PRO A 48 2.31 7.87 1.11
N GLN A 49 2.93 8.71 1.92
CA GLN A 49 2.30 9.83 2.61
C GLN A 49 3.11 11.10 2.46
N ILE A 50 2.44 12.22 2.68
CA ILE A 50 3.02 13.55 2.66
C ILE A 50 2.62 14.30 3.92
N GLY A 51 3.60 14.96 4.54
CA GLY A 51 3.37 15.77 5.74
C GLY A 51 3.12 14.90 6.96
N ASP A 52 2.05 15.15 7.70
CA ASP A 52 1.76 14.42 8.94
C ASP A 52 1.45 12.94 8.69
N VAL A 53 2.04 12.08 9.51
CA VAL A 53 1.78 10.64 9.44
C VAL A 53 0.39 10.37 9.98
N LYS A 54 -0.45 9.74 9.14
CA LYS A 54 -1.81 9.32 9.52
C LYS A 54 -1.87 7.80 9.59
N PRO A 55 -1.98 7.20 10.80
CA PRO A 55 -2.01 5.74 10.94
C PRO A 55 -3.33 5.12 10.47
N ASP A 56 -4.45 5.79 10.69
CA ASP A 56 -5.77 5.29 10.29
C ASP A 56 -5.92 5.18 8.76
N GLN A 57 -6.40 4.03 8.28
CA GLN A 57 -6.46 3.73 6.84
C GLN A 57 -7.41 4.65 6.07
N ASN A 58 -8.49 5.13 6.71
CA ASN A 58 -9.43 6.05 6.06
C ASN A 58 -8.88 7.47 6.04
N SER A 59 -8.23 7.90 7.11
CA SER A 59 -7.64 9.23 7.27
C SER A 59 -6.45 9.46 6.34
N ARG A 60 -5.71 8.40 5.99
CA ARG A 60 -4.56 8.45 5.07
C ARG A 60 -4.90 8.19 3.61
N ALA A 61 -6.14 7.83 3.29
CA ALA A 61 -6.52 7.47 1.94
C ALA A 61 -6.45 8.67 0.98
N LEU A 62 -6.03 8.42 -0.25
CA LEU A 62 -5.95 9.44 -1.31
C LEU A 62 -7.02 9.18 -2.38
N SER A 63 -7.64 10.23 -2.89
CA SER A 63 -8.52 10.15 -4.06
C SER A 63 -7.78 9.59 -5.27
N PHE A 64 -8.44 8.74 -6.06
CA PHE A 64 -7.94 8.34 -7.39
C PHE A 64 -9.10 8.06 -8.35
N SER A 65 -8.80 8.05 -9.65
CA SER A 65 -9.70 7.64 -10.73
C SER A 65 -9.07 6.49 -11.52
N HIS A 66 -9.89 5.62 -12.11
CA HIS A 66 -9.44 4.58 -13.04
C HIS A 66 -8.80 5.15 -14.31
N ASP A 67 -9.11 6.39 -14.68
CA ASP A 67 -8.44 7.09 -15.80
C ASP A 67 -6.94 7.30 -15.53
N ASP A 68 -6.54 7.32 -14.25
CA ASP A 68 -5.16 7.46 -13.78
C ASP A 68 -4.57 6.14 -13.27
N GLU A 69 -5.23 5.02 -13.54
CA GLU A 69 -4.82 3.68 -13.15
C GLU A 69 -4.33 2.88 -14.37
N THR A 70 -3.26 2.12 -14.19
CA THR A 70 -2.82 1.11 -15.16
C THR A 70 -2.61 -0.19 -14.42
N SER A 71 -3.37 -1.23 -14.82
CA SER A 71 -3.32 -2.55 -14.20
C SER A 71 -2.95 -3.60 -15.23
N THR A 72 -1.80 -4.24 -15.04
CA THR A 72 -1.33 -5.38 -15.85
C THR A 72 -0.81 -6.48 -14.91
N PRO A 73 -0.69 -7.74 -15.37
CA PRO A 73 -0.19 -8.83 -14.53
C PRO A 73 1.22 -8.64 -13.96
N TYR A 74 2.06 -7.79 -14.58
CA TYR A 74 3.46 -7.58 -14.21
C TYR A 74 3.77 -6.17 -13.70
N TYR A 75 2.85 -5.23 -13.85
CA TYR A 75 3.06 -3.83 -13.50
C TYR A 75 1.74 -3.15 -13.14
N TYR A 76 1.77 -2.39 -12.06
CA TYR A 76 0.66 -1.58 -11.61
C TYR A 76 1.10 -0.13 -11.40
N LYS A 77 0.27 0.83 -11.78
CA LYS A 77 0.48 2.26 -11.57
C LYS A 77 -0.84 2.93 -11.19
N VAL A 78 -0.77 3.85 -10.23
CA VAL A 78 -1.87 4.78 -9.93
C VAL A 78 -1.29 6.16 -9.63
N THR A 79 -1.96 7.21 -10.13
CA THR A 79 -1.72 8.57 -9.65
C THR A 79 -2.90 8.99 -8.76
N ALA A 80 -2.65 9.08 -7.46
CA ALA A 80 -3.65 9.41 -6.44
C ALA A 80 -3.32 10.75 -5.76
N GLY A 81 -4.28 11.40 -5.12
CA GLY A 81 -4.04 12.66 -4.39
C GLY A 81 -4.34 13.92 -5.22
N LYS A 82 -4.97 13.80 -6.39
CA LYS A 82 -5.27 14.94 -7.27
C LYS A 82 -6.30 15.88 -6.64
N GLU A 83 -7.36 15.36 -6.03
CA GLU A 83 -8.36 16.19 -5.33
C GLU A 83 -7.75 16.87 -4.10
N GLU A 84 -6.80 16.22 -3.44
CA GLU A 84 -6.05 16.75 -2.30
C GLU A 84 -4.97 17.76 -2.71
N GLY A 85 -4.75 17.99 -4.02
CA GLY A 85 -3.77 18.92 -4.55
C GLY A 85 -2.31 18.46 -4.43
N LYS A 86 -2.09 17.20 -4.04
CA LYS A 86 -0.78 16.61 -3.75
C LYS A 86 -0.65 15.26 -4.45
N PRO A 87 -0.63 15.22 -5.80
CA PRO A 87 -0.68 13.98 -6.53
C PRO A 87 0.63 13.19 -6.36
N ILE A 88 0.50 11.92 -5.96
CA ILE A 88 1.59 10.96 -5.85
C ILE A 88 1.38 9.90 -6.92
N THR A 89 2.39 9.70 -7.76
CA THR A 89 2.40 8.55 -8.69
C THR A 89 3.06 7.38 -7.99
N SER A 90 2.31 6.29 -7.86
CA SER A 90 2.71 5.07 -7.16
C SER A 90 2.74 3.91 -8.15
N GLU A 91 3.89 3.26 -8.25
CA GLU A 91 4.13 2.16 -9.18
C GLU A 91 4.62 0.93 -8.43
N MET A 92 4.25 -0.24 -8.92
CA MET A 92 4.64 -1.52 -8.35
C MET A 92 4.90 -2.56 -9.44
N THR A 93 5.96 -3.35 -9.28
CA THR A 93 6.14 -4.62 -9.98
C THR A 93 6.53 -5.70 -8.97
N ALA A 94 6.24 -6.95 -9.28
CA ALA A 94 6.43 -8.05 -8.34
C ALA A 94 7.01 -9.30 -9.00
N THR A 95 7.67 -10.10 -8.17
CA THR A 95 8.10 -11.47 -8.42
C THR A 95 7.34 -12.40 -7.48
N LYS A 96 7.69 -13.69 -7.45
CA LYS A 96 7.02 -14.70 -6.61
C LYS A 96 6.98 -14.38 -5.10
N ARG A 97 7.91 -13.55 -4.60
CA ARG A 97 8.11 -13.29 -3.14
C ARG A 97 8.48 -11.85 -2.79
N CYS A 98 8.72 -11.00 -3.77
CA CYS A 98 9.19 -9.63 -3.55
C CYS A 98 8.46 -8.68 -4.50
N ALA A 99 8.18 -7.47 -4.04
CA ALA A 99 7.75 -6.36 -4.88
C ALA A 99 8.75 -5.21 -4.77
N ILE A 100 8.86 -4.44 -5.84
CA ILE A 100 9.58 -3.17 -5.85
C ILE A 100 8.54 -2.08 -6.10
N TYR A 101 8.63 -1.01 -5.32
CA TYR A 101 7.76 0.14 -5.41
C TYR A 101 8.56 1.35 -5.90
N ARG A 102 7.91 2.20 -6.70
CA ARG A 102 8.45 3.51 -7.04
C ARG A 102 7.38 4.56 -6.76
N PHE A 103 7.72 5.53 -5.93
CA PHE A 103 6.86 6.64 -5.56
C PHE A 103 7.45 7.94 -6.10
N THR A 104 6.66 8.68 -6.87
CA THR A 104 7.02 10.01 -7.38
C THR A 104 6.18 11.05 -6.66
N TYR A 105 6.83 11.86 -5.84
CA TYR A 105 6.21 12.91 -5.02
C TYR A 105 6.26 14.26 -5.75
N PRO A 106 5.34 15.20 -5.44
CA PRO A 106 5.41 16.57 -5.94
C PRO A 106 6.62 17.34 -5.35
N ASN A 107 7.14 18.30 -6.14
CA ASN A 107 8.33 19.11 -5.82
C ASN A 107 8.11 20.11 -4.67
N SER A 108 7.97 19.66 -3.42
CA SER A 108 8.15 20.50 -2.20
C SER A 108 7.88 19.77 -0.87
N GLU A 109 7.64 18.46 -0.89
CA GLU A 109 6.93 17.85 0.24
C GLU A 109 7.78 16.85 1.04
N GLU A 110 7.55 16.81 2.36
CA GLU A 110 8.11 15.80 3.25
C GLU A 110 7.57 14.41 2.87
N ALA A 111 8.29 13.74 1.97
CA ALA A 111 7.98 12.39 1.50
C ALA A 111 8.17 11.37 2.63
N LYS A 112 7.11 10.63 2.92
CA LYS A 112 7.11 9.55 3.93
C LYS A 112 6.52 8.29 3.34
N ILE A 113 6.96 7.15 3.86
CA ILE A 113 6.38 5.84 3.58
C ILE A 113 5.84 5.30 4.88
N PHE A 114 4.56 4.98 4.91
CA PHE A 114 3.91 4.30 6.02
C PHE A 114 3.87 2.80 5.74
N VAL A 115 4.30 2.00 6.71
CA VAL A 115 4.30 0.54 6.61
C VAL A 115 3.45 -0.03 7.74
N GLU A 116 2.51 -0.89 7.40
CA GLU A 116 1.63 -1.58 8.34
C GLU A 116 1.85 -3.10 8.20
N SER A 117 2.34 -3.74 9.26
CA SER A 117 2.69 -5.17 9.27
C SER A 117 1.64 -6.08 9.90
N ALA A 118 0.62 -5.51 10.57
CA ALA A 118 -0.50 -6.23 11.13
C ALA A 118 -1.65 -5.26 11.49
N ARG A 119 -2.86 -5.79 11.66
CA ARG A 119 -4.00 -5.08 12.26
C ARG A 119 -3.99 -5.22 13.77
N GLY A 120 -4.25 -4.11 14.45
CA GLY A 120 -4.56 -4.07 15.88
C GLY A 120 -3.53 -4.82 16.75
N HIS A 121 -4.00 -5.74 17.59
CA HIS A 121 -3.19 -6.55 18.51
C HIS A 121 -2.50 -7.77 17.84
N GLY A 122 -2.39 -7.81 16.52
CA GLY A 122 -1.68 -8.87 15.82
C GLY A 122 -0.18 -8.86 16.13
N ASN A 123 0.48 -10.01 15.97
CA ASN A 123 1.93 -10.20 16.23
C ASN A 123 2.82 -9.60 15.11
N GLY A 124 2.50 -8.40 14.62
CA GLY A 124 3.36 -7.67 13.69
C GLY A 124 4.54 -7.02 14.41
N HIS A 125 5.72 -7.05 13.81
CA HIS A 125 6.91 -6.35 14.29
C HIS A 125 7.48 -5.49 13.17
N ILE A 126 7.96 -4.29 13.49
CA ILE A 126 8.67 -3.40 12.57
C ILE A 126 9.88 -2.86 13.31
N GLU A 127 11.06 -3.05 12.73
CA GLU A 127 12.31 -2.45 13.17
C GLU A 127 12.87 -1.54 12.08
N ILE A 128 13.21 -0.31 12.46
CA ILE A 128 13.84 0.68 11.57
C ILE A 128 15.34 0.67 11.84
N ASN A 129 16.13 0.28 10.84
CA ASN A 129 17.57 0.44 10.88
C ASN A 129 17.95 1.72 10.12
N GLU A 130 18.49 2.72 10.81
CA GLU A 130 18.86 3.98 10.16
C GLU A 130 20.20 3.90 9.41
N LYS A 131 21.08 2.96 9.79
CA LYS A 131 22.45 2.86 9.26
C LYS A 131 22.52 2.15 7.91
N LYS A 132 21.58 1.24 7.67
CA LYS A 132 21.32 0.65 6.37
C LYS A 132 19.93 1.19 6.07
N ALA A 133 19.72 2.06 5.09
CA ALA A 133 18.36 2.48 4.70
C ALA A 133 17.53 1.24 4.27
N LYS A 134 17.04 0.48 5.25
CA LYS A 134 16.54 -0.89 5.21
C LYS A 134 15.71 -1.10 6.48
N LEU A 135 14.41 -1.29 6.30
CA LEU A 135 13.58 -1.90 7.34
C LEU A 135 14.04 -3.35 7.50
N LEU A 136 14.37 -3.77 8.72
CA LEU A 136 14.92 -5.09 9.03
C LEU A 136 14.05 -5.80 10.08
N ASP A 137 12.90 -6.29 9.66
CA ASP A 137 12.45 -7.68 9.82
C ASP A 137 11.01 -7.80 9.33
N GLY A 138 10.70 -8.92 8.66
CA GLY A 138 9.39 -9.23 8.08
C GLY A 138 9.09 -8.62 6.70
N ILE A 139 9.58 -7.41 6.39
CA ILE A 139 9.36 -6.73 5.10
C ILE A 139 10.62 -5.98 4.66
N MET A 140 11.23 -6.45 3.57
CA MET A 140 12.31 -5.73 2.90
C MET A 140 11.71 -4.85 1.80
N ILE A 141 11.64 -3.54 2.03
CA ILE A 141 11.41 -2.55 0.98
C ILE A 141 12.80 -2.07 0.55
N ILE A 142 13.19 -2.38 -0.68
CA ILE A 142 14.49 -2.04 -1.28
C ILE A 142 14.39 -0.66 -1.94
#